data_AF-A0A7R9KZW7-F1
#
_entry.id   AF-A0A7R9KZW7-F1
#
_cell.length_a   1.000
_cell.length_b   1.000
_cell.length_c   1.000
_cell.angle_alpha   90.00
_cell.angle_beta   90.00
_cell.angle_gamma   90.00
#
_symmetry.space_group_name_H-M   'P 1'
#
loop_
_entity.id
_entity.type
_entity.pdbx_description
1 polymer ?
#
loop_
_entity_poly.entity_id
_entity_poly.type
_entity_poly.pdbx_seq_one_letter_code
_entity_poly.pdbx_strand_id
1 'polypeptide(L)'
;MPDIKVTPLGAGQDVGRSCVLVSIGSKNVMFDCGMHMGYNDERRFPDFSYVTRDGPLNEFLDCVIITHFHLDHCGALPYMSEMVGFGGPIYMTHPTKAICPILLEDYRKISVDKKGETNFFTSQMIKDCMKKVVAVNLHETVRVDDQLEIKCYYA
;
A
#
# COMPACT_ATOMS: atom_id res chain seq x y z
N MET A 1 -27.51 8.24 -0.06
CA MET A 1 -26.02 8.29 -0.04
C MET A 1 -25.54 6.86 -0.20
N PRO A 2 -24.45 6.60 -0.94
CA PRO A 2 -23.85 5.27 -0.95
C PRO A 2 -23.47 4.88 0.48
N ASP A 3 -23.63 3.61 0.80
CA ASP A 3 -23.14 3.07 2.07
C ASP A 3 -21.60 3.16 2.08
N ILE A 4 -21.04 3.50 3.25
CA ILE A 4 -19.60 3.66 3.44
C ILE A 4 -19.16 2.73 4.57
N LYS A 5 -18.29 1.78 4.23
CA LYS A 5 -17.68 0.87 5.20
C LYS A 5 -16.19 1.09 5.26
N VAL A 6 -15.67 1.26 6.47
CA VAL A 6 -14.23 1.40 6.74
C VAL A 6 -13.76 0.17 7.50
N THR A 7 -12.74 -0.52 6.97
CA THR A 7 -12.18 -1.73 7.54
C THR A 7 -10.68 -1.51 7.77
N PRO A 8 -10.24 -1.25 9.01
CA PRO A 8 -8.82 -1.20 9.34
C PRO A 8 -8.19 -2.58 9.16
N LEU A 9 -7.20 -2.69 8.26
CA LEU A 9 -6.40 -3.90 8.05
C LEU A 9 -5.09 -3.84 8.85
N GLY A 10 -4.69 -2.63 9.27
CA GLY A 10 -3.60 -2.34 10.19
C GLY A 10 -3.75 -0.95 10.80
N ALA A 11 -2.88 -0.58 11.75
CA ALA A 11 -2.97 0.64 12.57
C ALA A 11 -4.28 0.84 13.37
N GLY A 12 -5.17 -0.16 13.41
CA GLY A 12 -6.36 -0.15 14.27
C GLY A 12 -5.96 -0.33 15.73
N GLN A 13 -5.98 0.75 16.51
CA GLN A 13 -5.48 0.78 17.91
C GLN A 13 -4.00 0.39 18.04
N ASP A 14 -3.20 0.66 17.00
CA ASP A 14 -1.79 0.28 16.90
C ASP A 14 -1.01 1.34 16.10
N VAL A 15 0.31 1.42 16.27
CA VAL A 15 1.19 2.31 15.48
C VAL A 15 2.12 1.48 14.62
N GLY A 16 1.91 1.53 13.31
CA GLY A 16 2.61 0.69 12.35
C GLY A 16 1.63 0.04 11.38
N ARG A 17 2.16 -0.48 10.26
CA ARG A 17 1.38 -1.23 9.25
C ARG A 17 0.07 -0.55 8.82
N SER A 18 0.06 0.78 8.72
CA SER A 18 -1.13 1.56 8.35
C SER A 18 -1.70 1.05 7.04
N CYS A 19 -2.96 0.63 7.09
CA CYS A 19 -3.69 0.09 5.96
C CYS A 19 -5.18 0.07 6.28
N VAL A 20 -5.97 0.79 5.49
CA VAL A 20 -7.41 0.93 5.69
C VAL A 20 -8.13 0.69 4.37
N LEU A 21 -9.03 -0.27 4.34
CA LEU A 21 -9.94 -0.49 3.22
C LEU A 21 -11.20 0.35 3.40
N VAL A 22 -11.51 1.19 2.41
CA VAL A 22 -12.75 1.96 2.34
C VAL A 22 -13.59 1.44 1.18
N SER A 23 -14.76 0.90 1.50
CA SER A 23 -15.78 0.55 0.53
C SER A 23 -16.81 1.66 0.45
N ILE A 24 -17.01 2.23 -0.74
CA ILE A 24 -18.00 3.29 -1.01
C ILE A 24 -18.74 2.97 -2.30
N GLY A 25 -20.05 2.73 -2.21
CA GLY A 25 -20.83 2.28 -3.36
C GLY A 25 -20.31 0.94 -3.88
N SER A 26 -19.89 0.88 -5.15
CA SER A 26 -19.28 -0.29 -5.77
C SER A 26 -17.74 -0.23 -5.83
N LYS A 27 -17.12 0.68 -5.08
CA LYS A 27 -15.68 0.92 -5.11
C LYS A 27 -15.01 0.53 -3.80
N ASN A 28 -13.84 -0.08 -3.92
CA ASN A 28 -12.97 -0.48 -2.82
C ASN A 28 -11.61 0.19 -2.99
N VAL A 29 -11.30 1.12 -2.11
CA VAL A 29 -10.06 1.90 -2.11
C VAL A 29 -9.26 1.56 -0.88
N MET A 30 -8.01 1.14 -1.07
CA MET A 30 -7.09 0.89 0.04
C MET A 30 -6.21 2.12 0.29
N PHE A 31 -6.25 2.65 1.51
CA PHE A 31 -5.39 3.74 1.96
C PHE A 31 -4.22 3.17 2.75
N ASP A 32 -3.02 3.48 2.27
CA ASP A 32 -1.74 3.00 2.77
C ASP A 32 -1.58 1.47 2.75
N CYS A 33 -0.33 1.04 2.76
CA CYS A 33 0.07 -0.36 2.86
C CYS A 33 1.45 -0.42 3.53
N GLY A 34 1.43 -0.13 4.83
CA GLY A 34 2.64 -0.05 5.64
C GLY A 34 3.12 -1.37 6.20
N MET A 35 4.27 -1.32 6.88
CA MET A 35 4.81 -2.42 7.68
C MET A 35 5.04 -1.99 9.14
N HIS A 36 4.82 -2.89 10.08
CA HIS A 36 5.06 -2.63 11.49
C HIS A 36 6.51 -3.01 11.87
N MET A 37 7.33 -2.01 12.16
CA MET A 37 8.78 -2.16 12.37
C MET A 37 9.17 -2.92 13.64
N GLY A 38 8.24 -3.10 14.58
CA GLY A 38 8.45 -3.86 15.82
C GLY A 38 8.21 -5.37 15.71
N TYR A 39 7.72 -5.88 14.56
CA TYR A 39 7.49 -7.31 14.34
C TYR A 39 8.44 -7.86 13.28
N ASN A 40 8.91 -9.09 13.49
CA ASN A 40 9.73 -9.83 12.51
C ASN A 40 8.97 -11.04 11.91
N ASP A 41 7.70 -11.25 12.28
CA ASP A 41 6.81 -12.28 11.75
C ASP A 41 5.69 -11.66 10.88
N GLU A 42 4.70 -12.44 10.50
CA GLU A 42 3.58 -12.00 9.64
C GLU A 42 2.76 -10.84 10.23
N ARG A 43 2.79 -10.63 11.57
CA ARG A 43 2.10 -9.49 12.20
C ARG A 43 2.63 -8.14 11.73
N ARG A 44 3.81 -8.12 11.09
CA ARG A 44 4.37 -6.92 10.48
C ARG A 44 3.53 -6.39 9.31
N PHE A 45 2.74 -7.25 8.66
CA PHE A 45 1.94 -6.88 7.48
C PHE A 45 0.50 -6.52 7.87
N PRO A 46 -0.22 -5.78 7.00
CA PRO A 46 -1.67 -5.66 7.09
C PRO A 46 -2.36 -7.02 6.96
N ASP A 47 -3.50 -7.20 7.64
CA ASP A 47 -4.26 -8.45 7.60
C ASP A 47 -5.21 -8.47 6.38
N PHE A 48 -4.70 -8.98 5.27
CA PHE A 48 -5.47 -9.11 4.02
C PHE A 48 -6.56 -10.19 4.06
N SER A 49 -6.64 -11.01 5.11
CA SER A 49 -7.69 -12.04 5.24
C SER A 49 -9.10 -11.44 5.37
N TYR A 50 -9.19 -10.17 5.77
CA TYR A 50 -10.42 -9.38 5.78
C TYR A 50 -10.85 -8.89 4.39
N VAL A 51 -9.98 -8.99 3.38
CA VAL A 51 -10.26 -8.64 1.98
C VAL A 51 -10.60 -9.89 1.19
N THR A 52 -9.69 -10.87 1.18
CA THR A 52 -9.91 -12.17 0.57
C THR A 52 -9.16 -13.26 1.34
N ARG A 53 -9.70 -14.48 1.34
CA ARG A 53 -9.04 -15.66 1.90
C ARG A 53 -8.18 -16.40 0.90
N ASP A 54 -8.48 -16.24 -0.39
CA ASP A 54 -7.83 -16.96 -1.48
C ASP A 54 -7.65 -16.02 -2.68
N GLY A 55 -6.49 -16.10 -3.34
CA GLY A 55 -6.22 -15.41 -4.60
C GLY A 55 -5.74 -13.95 -4.47
N PRO A 56 -5.47 -13.30 -5.62
CA PRO A 56 -4.92 -11.95 -5.67
C PRO A 56 -5.97 -10.89 -5.30
N LEU A 57 -5.50 -9.72 -4.89
CA LEU A 57 -6.32 -8.58 -4.49
C LEU A 57 -6.98 -7.84 -5.66
N ASN A 58 -6.62 -8.17 -6.91
CA ASN A 58 -7.10 -7.49 -8.12
C ASN A 58 -8.63 -7.42 -8.22
N GLU A 59 -9.33 -8.45 -7.75
CA GLU A 59 -10.80 -8.52 -7.84
C GLU A 59 -11.50 -7.75 -6.72
N PHE A 60 -10.75 -7.32 -5.71
CA PHE A 60 -11.29 -6.74 -4.48
C PHE A 60 -10.95 -5.27 -4.31
N LEU A 61 -9.98 -4.74 -5.07
CA LEU A 61 -9.48 -3.37 -4.95
C LEU A 61 -9.50 -2.67 -6.31
N ASP A 62 -10.09 -1.48 -6.35
CA ASP A 62 -10.02 -0.60 -7.52
C ASP A 62 -8.67 0.13 -7.60
N CYS A 63 -8.18 0.61 -6.44
CA CYS A 63 -6.89 1.28 -6.37
C CYS A 63 -6.31 1.30 -4.94
N VAL A 64 -5.04 1.68 -4.87
CA VAL A 64 -4.32 1.94 -3.61
C VAL A 64 -3.85 3.39 -3.60
N ILE A 65 -3.98 4.07 -2.47
CA ILE A 65 -3.54 5.46 -2.28
C ILE A 65 -2.55 5.49 -1.13
N ILE A 66 -1.36 6.04 -1.38
CA ILE A 66 -0.30 6.18 -0.37
C ILE A 66 -0.18 7.64 0.04
N THR A 67 -0.34 7.87 1.34
CA THR A 67 -0.36 9.20 1.95
C THR A 67 1.04 9.82 1.93
N HIS A 68 2.05 9.09 2.42
CA HIS A 68 3.43 9.54 2.50
C HIS A 68 4.42 8.37 2.54
N PHE A 69 5.71 8.68 2.53
CA PHE A 69 6.78 7.71 2.24
C PHE A 69 7.29 6.91 3.45
N HIS A 70 6.76 7.10 4.66
CA HIS A 70 7.25 6.33 5.80
C HIS A 70 6.91 4.85 5.67
N LEU A 71 7.76 3.97 6.20
CA LEU A 71 7.63 2.52 6.04
C LEU A 71 6.39 1.95 6.71
N ASP A 72 5.87 2.60 7.75
CA ASP A 72 4.59 2.27 8.36
C ASP A 72 3.38 2.68 7.50
N HIS A 73 3.58 3.31 6.34
CA HIS A 73 2.53 3.65 5.36
C HIS A 73 2.78 3.05 3.97
N CYS A 74 4.03 2.75 3.59
CA CYS A 74 4.35 2.19 2.27
C CYS A 74 5.21 0.92 2.31
N GLY A 75 5.68 0.50 3.48
CA GLY A 75 6.69 -0.55 3.63
C GLY A 75 6.25 -1.94 3.14
N ALA A 76 4.95 -2.24 3.17
CA ALA A 76 4.40 -3.50 2.68
C ALA A 76 3.93 -3.45 1.22
N LEU A 77 4.12 -2.33 0.50
CA LEU A 77 3.70 -2.20 -0.89
C LEU A 77 4.24 -3.31 -1.81
N PRO A 78 5.54 -3.65 -1.81
CA PRO A 78 6.03 -4.71 -2.69
C PRO A 78 5.55 -6.10 -2.28
N TYR A 79 5.33 -6.33 -0.97
CA TYR A 79 4.73 -7.56 -0.47
C TYR A 79 3.29 -7.70 -0.97
N MET A 80 2.47 -6.68 -0.76
CA MET A 80 1.07 -6.65 -1.20
C MET A 80 0.96 -6.77 -2.73
N SER A 81 1.79 -6.04 -3.46
CA SER A 81 1.68 -5.97 -4.92
C SER A 81 2.23 -7.19 -5.66
N GLU A 82 3.35 -7.75 -5.20
CA GLU A 82 4.04 -8.83 -5.93
C GLU A 82 3.93 -10.20 -5.27
N MET A 83 3.75 -10.29 -3.94
CA MET A 83 3.65 -11.58 -3.23
C MET A 83 2.20 -11.98 -2.97
N VAL A 84 1.39 -11.05 -2.45
CA VAL A 84 -0.06 -11.28 -2.29
C VAL A 84 -0.76 -11.18 -3.64
N GLY A 85 -0.32 -10.22 -4.46
CA GLY A 85 -0.78 -10.03 -5.83
C GLY A 85 -1.76 -8.87 -5.92
N PHE A 86 -1.29 -7.77 -6.47
CA PHE A 86 -2.12 -6.64 -6.89
C PHE A 86 -1.52 -5.99 -8.14
N GLY A 87 -2.29 -5.99 -9.22
CA GLY A 87 -1.91 -5.42 -10.52
C GLY A 87 -2.52 -4.05 -10.82
N GLY A 88 -3.37 -3.52 -9.93
CA GLY A 88 -4.06 -2.25 -10.14
C GLY A 88 -3.18 -1.02 -9.88
N PRO A 89 -3.75 0.19 -10.08
CA PRO A 89 -3.02 1.44 -9.93
C PRO A 89 -2.74 1.78 -8.47
N ILE A 90 -1.55 2.34 -8.23
CA ILE A 90 -1.13 2.88 -6.93
C ILE A 90 -0.94 4.39 -7.10
N TYR A 91 -1.66 5.20 -6.35
CA TYR A 91 -1.57 6.66 -6.40
C TYR A 91 -0.74 7.19 -5.23
N MET A 92 0.20 8.08 -5.53
CA MET A 92 0.95 8.82 -4.51
C MET A 92 1.49 10.12 -5.08
N THR A 93 1.90 11.06 -4.23
CA THR A 93 2.46 12.33 -4.71
C THR A 93 3.85 12.17 -5.31
N HIS A 94 4.26 13.10 -6.18
CA HIS A 94 5.61 13.10 -6.76
C HIS A 94 6.74 12.97 -5.73
N PRO A 95 6.74 13.69 -4.58
CA PRO A 95 7.77 13.52 -3.56
C PRO A 95 7.76 12.11 -2.94
N THR A 96 6.58 11.58 -2.62
CA THR A 96 6.45 10.21 -2.08
C THR A 96 6.99 9.17 -3.05
N LYS A 97 6.69 9.30 -4.35
CA LYS A 97 7.19 8.40 -5.41
C LYS A 97 8.71 8.41 -5.52
N ALA A 98 9.35 9.55 -5.30
CA ALA A 98 10.81 9.68 -5.38
C ALA A 98 11.52 8.99 -4.20
N ILE A 99 10.95 9.07 -3.00
CA ILE A 99 11.58 8.57 -1.76
C ILE A 99 11.22 7.11 -1.46
N CYS A 100 9.99 6.69 -1.74
CA CYS A 100 9.49 5.35 -1.46
C CYS A 100 10.44 4.21 -1.89
N PRO A 101 10.94 4.12 -3.14
CA PRO A 101 11.83 3.04 -3.55
C PRO A 101 13.18 3.06 -2.83
N ILE A 102 13.66 4.23 -2.41
CA ILE A 102 14.93 4.38 -1.68
C ILE A 102 14.78 3.76 -0.29
N LEU A 103 13.69 4.10 0.42
CA LEU A 103 13.42 3.56 1.75
C LEU A 103 13.11 2.06 1.72
N LEU A 104 12.37 1.60 0.71
CA LEU A 104 12.09 0.17 0.53
C LEU A 104 13.38 -0.63 0.27
N GLU A 105 14.30 -0.10 -0.55
CA GLU A 105 15.57 -0.78 -0.83
C GLU A 105 16.52 -0.75 0.37
N ASP A 106 16.57 0.36 1.11
CA ASP A 106 17.34 0.42 2.36
C ASP A 106 16.82 -0.60 3.38
N TYR A 107 15.50 -0.63 3.59
CA TYR A 107 14.89 -1.60 4.49
C TYR A 107 15.14 -3.05 4.05
N ARG A 108 15.03 -3.34 2.75
CA ARG A 108 15.38 -4.66 2.19
C ARG A 108 16.81 -5.06 2.52
N LYS A 109 17.79 -4.16 2.34
CA LYS A 109 19.21 -4.44 2.68
C LYS A 109 19.39 -4.74 4.16
N ILE A 110 18.70 -4.04 5.05
CA ILE A 110 18.75 -4.33 6.49
C ILE A 110 18.13 -5.70 6.80
N SER A 111 16.93 -5.98 6.28
CA SER A 111 16.21 -7.22 6.59
C SER A 111 16.88 -8.46 5.97
N VAL A 112 17.31 -8.39 4.71
CA VAL A 112 17.92 -9.52 4.02
C VAL A 112 19.41 -9.62 4.34
N ASP A 113 20.18 -8.56 4.10
CA ASP A 113 21.64 -8.65 4.10
C ASP A 113 22.21 -8.62 5.54
N LYS A 114 21.55 -7.93 6.50
CA LYS A 114 22.01 -7.88 7.89
C LYS A 114 21.29 -8.85 8.83
N LYS A 115 19.97 -9.01 8.70
CA LYS A 115 19.19 -9.92 9.58
C LYS A 115 19.03 -11.33 9.00
N GLY A 116 19.32 -11.55 7.72
CA GLY A 116 19.26 -12.87 7.10
C GLY A 116 17.83 -13.34 6.78
N GLU A 117 16.86 -12.42 6.63
CA GLU A 117 15.50 -12.81 6.25
C GLU A 117 15.45 -13.34 4.81
N THR A 118 14.86 -14.52 4.64
CA THR A 118 14.78 -15.21 3.35
C THR A 118 13.45 -15.04 2.65
N ASN A 119 12.36 -14.83 3.41
CA ASN A 119 11.02 -14.59 2.86
C ASN A 119 10.71 -13.09 2.81
N PHE A 120 11.40 -12.38 1.92
CA PHE A 120 11.28 -10.93 1.80
C PHE A 120 11.28 -10.51 0.32
N PHE A 121 10.64 -9.37 0.00
CA PHE A 121 10.58 -8.90 -1.38
C PHE A 121 11.97 -8.53 -1.92
N THR A 122 12.16 -8.72 -3.23
CA THR A 122 13.43 -8.44 -3.91
C THR A 122 13.49 -7.01 -4.45
N SER A 123 14.69 -6.53 -4.81
CA SER A 123 14.85 -5.26 -5.53
C SER A 123 14.09 -5.22 -6.86
N GLN A 124 13.89 -6.37 -7.51
CA GLN A 124 13.10 -6.45 -8.73
C GLN A 124 11.62 -6.23 -8.44
N MET A 125 11.10 -6.83 -7.36
CA MET A 125 9.73 -6.63 -6.91
C MET A 125 9.44 -5.18 -6.50
N ILE A 126 10.41 -4.49 -5.88
CA ILE A 126 10.29 -3.04 -5.62
C ILE A 126 10.13 -2.28 -6.95
N LYS A 127 10.97 -2.57 -7.95
CA LYS A 127 10.88 -1.90 -9.27
C LYS A 127 9.55 -2.18 -9.94
N ASP A 128 9.06 -3.41 -9.89
CA ASP A 128 7.80 -3.81 -10.54
C ASP A 128 6.59 -3.18 -9.83
N CYS A 129 6.61 -3.10 -8.50
CA CYS A 129 5.63 -2.37 -7.73
C CYS A 129 5.62 -0.88 -8.12
N MET A 130 6.78 -0.25 -8.23
CA MET A 130 6.88 1.18 -8.57
C MET A 130 6.46 1.50 -10.02
N LYS A 131 6.45 0.52 -10.93
CA LYS A 131 5.89 0.70 -12.29
C LYS A 131 4.37 0.89 -12.28
N LYS A 132 3.67 0.38 -11.26
CA LYS A 132 2.22 0.54 -11.08
C LYS A 132 1.83 1.90 -10.51
N VAL A 133 2.82 2.73 -10.15
CA VAL A 133 2.60 4.00 -9.46
C VAL A 133 2.27 5.14 -10.44
N VAL A 134 1.08 5.70 -10.28
CA VAL A 134 0.63 6.95 -10.89
C VAL A 134 0.92 8.10 -9.93
N ALA A 135 1.76 9.04 -10.36
CA ALA A 135 2.09 10.22 -9.56
C ALA A 135 0.97 11.26 -9.68
N VAL A 136 0.63 11.91 -8.57
CA VAL A 136 -0.41 12.95 -8.53
C VAL A 136 0.13 14.24 -7.90
N ASN A 137 -0.32 15.39 -8.38
CA ASN A 137 0.02 16.68 -7.78
C ASN A 137 -0.91 17.04 -6.63
N LEU A 138 -0.47 17.95 -5.77
CA LEU A 138 -1.35 18.56 -4.79
C LEU A 138 -2.45 19.34 -5.52
N HIS A 139 -3.67 19.19 -5.04
CA HIS A 139 -4.87 19.81 -5.58
C HIS A 139 -5.29 19.40 -7.01
N GLU A 140 -4.57 18.48 -7.64
CA GLU A 140 -4.99 17.82 -8.87
C GLU A 140 -6.13 16.85 -8.58
N THR A 141 -7.20 16.91 -9.36
CA THR A 141 -8.25 15.89 -9.36
C THR A 141 -7.91 14.85 -10.42
N VAL A 142 -7.61 13.63 -9.99
CA VAL A 142 -7.38 12.49 -10.86
C VAL A 142 -8.64 11.66 -10.93
N ARG A 143 -9.15 11.46 -12.14
CA ARG A 143 -10.29 10.58 -12.38
C ARG A 143 -9.80 9.14 -12.54
N VAL A 144 -10.13 8.28 -11.57
CA VAL A 144 -9.78 6.85 -11.61
C VAL A 144 -10.69 6.13 -12.60
N ASP A 145 -11.98 6.44 -12.55
CA ASP A 145 -13.00 5.98 -13.49
C ASP A 145 -14.23 6.92 -13.46
N ASP A 146 -15.35 6.49 -14.06
CA ASP A 146 -16.55 7.31 -14.15
C ASP A 146 -17.20 7.64 -12.79
N GLN A 147 -16.88 6.88 -11.74
CA GLN A 147 -17.49 6.94 -10.40
C GLN A 147 -16.51 7.36 -9.30
N LEU A 148 -15.20 7.34 -9.55
CA LEU A 148 -14.18 7.62 -8.54
C LEU A 148 -13.19 8.70 -9.02
N GLU A 149 -13.05 9.74 -8.19
CA GLU A 149 -12.05 10.80 -8.33
C GLU A 149 -11.22 10.91 -7.04
N ILE A 150 -9.94 11.22 -7.19
CA ILE A 150 -8.98 11.38 -6.11
C ILE A 150 -8.41 12.79 -6.17
N LYS A 151 -8.31 13.46 -5.02
CA LYS A 151 -7.61 14.74 -4.89
C LYS A 151 -6.79 14.76 -3.61
N CYS A 152 -5.48 14.96 -3.76
CA CYS A 152 -4.55 15.03 -2.64
C CYS A 152 -4.40 16.47 -2.13
N TYR A 153 -4.25 16.62 -0.83
CA TYR A 153 -4.01 17.90 -0.15
C TYR A 153 -2.71 17.82 0.65
N TYR A 154 -2.21 18.98 1.09
CA TYR A 154 -1.11 19.03 2.05
C TYR A 154 -1.61 18.52 3.42
N ALA A 155 -0.86 17.61 4.03
CA ALA A 155 -1.15 17.01 5.33
C ALA A 155 -0.46 17.80 6.45
#